data_AF-A0A920U3V9-F1
#
_entry.id   AF-A0A920U3V9-F1
#
_cell.length_a   1.000
_cell.length_b   1.000
_cell.length_c   1.000
_cell.angle_alpha   90.00
_cell.angle_beta   90.00
_cell.angle_gamma   90.00
#
_symmetry.space_group_name_H-M   'P 1'
#
loop_
_entity.id
_entity.type
_entity.pdbx_description
1 polymer ?
#
loop_
_entity_poly.entity_id
_entity_poly.type
_entity_poly.pdbx_seq_one_letter_code
_entity_poly.pdbx_strand_id
1 'polypeptide(L)' 'MEPGLVFLTEYTLPQTPVSFGAHVVVVEVHPETFAIKILRYVGVHDCGKS' A
#
# COMPACT_ATOMS: atom_id res chain seq x y z
N MET A 1 -19.20 -37.62 24.26
CA MET A 1 -18.89 -37.19 22.87
C MET A 1 -19.11 -35.68 22.85
N GLU A 2 -18.05 -34.92 22.59
CA GLU A 2 -18.06 -33.46 22.65
C GLU A 2 -19.00 -32.87 21.59
N PRO A 3 -19.93 -31.96 21.94
CA PRO A 3 -20.70 -31.22 20.94
C PRO A 3 -19.81 -30.10 20.37
N GLY A 4 -19.22 -30.32 19.20
CA GLY A 4 -18.38 -29.32 18.52
C GLY A 4 -18.93 -28.96 17.15
N LEU A 5 -19.29 -27.69 16.93
CA LEU A 5 -19.59 -27.13 15.60
C LEU A 5 -18.27 -26.64 14.99
N VAL A 6 -17.65 -27.45 14.14
CA VAL A 6 -16.39 -27.13 13.48
C VAL A 6 -16.60 -26.99 11.98
N PHE A 7 -16.15 -25.87 11.41
CA PHE A 7 -16.09 -25.65 9.97
C PHE A 7 -14.63 -25.50 9.54
N LEU A 8 -14.24 -26.26 8.52
CA LEU A 8 -12.96 -26.12 7.84
C LEU A 8 -13.21 -25.50 6.47
N THR A 9 -12.42 -24.49 6.11
CA THR A 9 -12.47 -23.87 4.78
C THR A 9 -11.05 -23.73 4.26
N GLU A 10 -10.89 -24.13 3.00
CA GLU A 10 -9.73 -23.81 2.18
C GLU A 10 -10.15 -22.76 1.15
N TYR A 11 -9.33 -21.74 0.96
CA TYR A 11 -9.58 -20.69 -0.01
C TYR A 11 -8.35 -20.45 -0.87
N THR A 12 -8.58 -20.47 -2.18
CA THR A 12 -7.59 -20.10 -3.19
C THR A 12 -8.08 -18.85 -3.88
N LEU A 13 -7.18 -17.88 -4.07
CA LEU A 13 -7.50 -16.65 -4.78
C LEU A 13 -7.89 -16.99 -6.23
N PRO A 14 -9.05 -16.52 -6.74
CA PRO A 14 -9.47 -16.77 -8.11
C PRO A 14 -8.58 -16.04 -9.13
N GLN A 15 -7.90 -14.98 -8.69
CA GLN A 15 -6.90 -14.25 -9.45
C GLN A 15 -5.94 -13.51 -8.51
N THR A 16 -4.77 -13.15 -9.02
CA THR A 16 -3.83 -12.30 -8.29
C THR A 16 -4.46 -10.93 -8.00
N PRO A 17 -4.54 -10.50 -6.73
CA PRO A 17 -4.98 -9.15 -6.42
C PRO A 17 -3.95 -8.15 -6.93
N VAL A 18 -4.42 -7.06 -7.53
CA VAL A 18 -3.58 -5.95 -7.99
C VAL A 18 -3.98 -4.69 -7.25
N SER A 19 -3.01 -4.09 -6.57
CA SER A 19 -3.13 -2.78 -5.91
C SER A 19 -2.32 -1.76 -6.68
N PHE A 20 -2.61 -0.48 -6.50
CA PHE A 20 -1.80 0.59 -7.07
C PHE A 20 -1.57 1.72 -6.06
N GLY A 21 -0.59 2.57 -6.35
CA GLY A 21 -0.35 3.78 -5.60
C GLY A 21 0.17 4.90 -6.48
N ALA A 22 -0.07 6.14 -6.04
CA ALA A 22 0.42 7.35 -6.67
C ALA A 22 1.15 8.20 -5.62
N HIS A 23 2.34 8.67 -5.96
CA HIS A 23 3.23 9.36 -5.06
C HIS A 23 3.61 10.71 -5.65
N VAL A 24 3.54 11.76 -4.83
CA VAL A 24 3.92 13.13 -5.19
C VAL A 24 4.88 13.66 -4.15
N VAL A 25 5.97 14.26 -4.63
CA VAL A 25 7.00 14.87 -3.78
C VAL A 25 7.21 16.31 -4.21
N VAL A 26 7.18 17.22 -3.24
CA VAL A 26 7.64 18.60 -3.41
C VAL A 26 9.05 18.66 -2.85
N VAL A 27 10.00 19.07 -3.68
CA VAL A 27 11.41 19.21 -3.30
C VAL A 27 11.90 20.64 -3.52
N GLU A 28 12.79 21.07 -2.66
CA GLU A 28 13.64 22.23 -2.84
C GLU A 28 15.01 21.76 -3.32
N VAL A 29 15.60 22.44 -4.29
CA VAL A 29 16.94 22.15 -4.83
C VAL A 29 17.79 23.41 -4.72
N HIS A 30 18.93 23.30 -4.04
CA HIS A 30 19.88 24.41 -3.95
C HIS A 30 20.60 24.60 -5.31
N PRO A 31 20.61 25.80 -5.91
CA PRO A 31 21.06 25.99 -7.30
C PRO A 31 22.56 25.76 -7.49
N GLU A 32 23.39 26.09 -6.49
CA GLU A 32 24.86 25.98 -6.62
C GLU A 32 25.44 24.63 -6.16
N THR A 33 24.80 23.99 -5.17
CA THR A 33 25.31 22.78 -4.52
C THR A 33 24.51 21.54 -4.91
N PHE A 34 23.36 21.73 -5.57
CA PHE A 34 22.39 20.69 -5.91
C PHE A 34 21.89 19.88 -4.71
N ALA A 35 22.04 20.41 -3.50
CA ALA A 35 21.47 19.81 -2.30
C ALA A 35 19.94 19.77 -2.41
N ILE A 36 19.36 18.60 -2.15
CA ILE A 36 17.91 18.37 -2.24
C ILE A 36 17.32 18.30 -0.83
N LYS A 37 16.20 19.00 -0.61
CA LYS A 37 15.39 18.90 0.60
C LYS A 37 13.95 18.52 0.23
N ILE A 38 13.42 17.48 0.84
CA ILE A 38 12.01 17.13 0.70
C ILE A 38 11.19 18.10 1.56
N LEU A 39 10.28 18.84 0.93
CA LEU A 39 9.39 19.76 1.61
C LEU A 39 8.07 19.09 1.99
N ARG A 40 7.55 18.23 1.10
CA ARG A 40 6.31 17.48 1.33
C ARG A 40 6.31 16.19 0.53
N TYR A 41 5.74 15.17 1.13
CA TYR A 41 5.50 13.88 0.51
C TYR A 41 4.04 13.49 0.70
N VAL A 42 3.36 13.11 -0.37
CA VAL A 42 2.00 12.58 -0.35
C VAL A 42 1.99 11.28 -1.13
N GLY A 43 1.51 10.22 -0.50
CA GLY A 43 1.23 8.93 -1.14
C GLY A 43 -0.25 8.61 -1.03
N VAL A 44 -0.84 8.12 -2.12
CA VAL A 44 -2.17 7.54 -2.15
C VAL A 44 -2.02 6.09 -2.56
N HIS A 45 -2.64 5.18 -1.81
CA HIS A 45 -2.68 3.76 -2.14
C HIS A 45 -4.13 3.31 -2.29
N ASP A 46 -4.39 2.55 -3.35
CA ASP A 46 -5.62 1.78 -3.51
C ASP A 46 -5.29 0.31 -3.23
N CYS A 47 -5.71 -0.15 -2.06
CA CYS A 47 -5.52 -1.52 -1.56
C CYS A 47 -6.81 -2.34 -1.63
N GLY A 48 -7.80 -1.89 -2.39
CA GLY A 48 -9.15 -2.46 -2.35
C GLY A 48 -9.88 -2.09 -1.05
N LYS A 49 -10.74 -2.99 -0.55
CA LYS A 49 -11.57 -2.71 0.63
C LYS A 49 -10.69 -2.46 1.86
N SER A 50 -10.86 -1.26 2.43
CA SER A 50 -10.28 -0.82 3.70
C SER A 50 -11.27 -1.00 4.84
#